data_AF-A0A7X8MCC2-F1
#
_entry.id   AF-A0A7X8MCC2-F1
#
_cell.length_a   1.000
_cell.length_b   1.000
_cell.length_c   1.000
_cell.angle_alpha   90.00
_cell.angle_beta   90.00
_cell.angle_gamma   90.00
#
_symmetry.space_group_name_H-M   'P 1'
#
loop_
_entity.id
_entity.type
_entity.pdbx_description
1 polymer ?
#
loop_
_entity_poly.entity_id
_entity_poly.type
_entity_poly.pdbx_seq_one_letter_code
_entity_poly.pdbx_strand_id
1 'polypeptide(L)'
;RAEDNFLHNHLGLNEDDAQAKPALIMEPDCADNPFYLRAYFSWKLGLVFGFHETGRGTLSQPPHTGRWFTFIPSAEAPRSIHRMNQLFREIMNTIHSGSARTRLADESSDYYPLALTRAALRPGVVFADPYGHTFVLVRWIPQQSEKKPGVLLAVDAQPDGTVQIKRFWKGNFLFAAEGVIGEPGFKAFRPIVVEDGRPRLLRDREIAAEPGYGRLSLEQKNMRPEKFYDTMERLINPMGLNPESALLDLMKALHEQLMVRVESVANGEAYLQAHPGAVIPMPSSAAGVFQAGGLWEDYSTPNRDLRLLIAMDALDDFPARVAAAPDYYKISRWKSVDKVKNELEQLRGKIAAEWTIVYKRSNGSPQSLTMAEVLERKAAFEMGYNPNDGIEIRWGAPEGSAEIKSCRRRAPASQVETMRKLRPWFQKRLHPPT
;
A
#
# COMPACT_ATOMS: atom_id res chain seq x y z
N ARG A 1 -12.83 -1.27 21.04
CA ARG A 1 -13.98 -2.19 21.07
C ARG A 1 -15.08 -1.61 20.16
N ALA A 2 -16.09 -2.37 19.75
CA ALA A 2 -17.08 -1.87 18.76
C ALA A 2 -17.87 -0.67 19.30
N GLU A 3 -18.12 -0.65 20.61
CA GLU A 3 -18.78 0.42 21.34
C GLU A 3 -17.98 1.73 21.43
N ASP A 4 -16.69 1.72 21.06
CA ASP A 4 -15.88 2.94 20.97
C ASP A 4 -16.20 3.74 19.69
N ASN A 5 -16.93 3.15 18.75
CA ASN A 5 -17.50 3.87 17.61
C ASN A 5 -18.64 4.76 18.10
N PHE A 6 -18.49 6.08 17.99
CA PHE A 6 -19.53 7.03 18.43
C PHE A 6 -20.84 6.94 17.63
N LEU A 7 -20.83 6.29 16.47
CA LEU A 7 -22.03 5.97 15.69
C LEU A 7 -22.54 4.55 15.93
N HIS A 8 -21.99 3.82 16.91
CA HIS A 8 -22.44 2.47 17.23
C HIS A 8 -23.92 2.48 17.64
N ASN A 9 -24.73 1.69 16.95
CA ASN A 9 -26.19 1.59 17.09
C ASN A 9 -26.91 2.95 17.08
N HIS A 10 -26.36 3.93 16.36
CA HIS A 10 -26.90 5.30 16.31
C HIS A 10 -28.38 5.38 15.89
N LEU A 11 -28.84 4.46 15.04
CA LEU A 11 -30.23 4.43 14.58
C LEU A 11 -31.18 3.71 15.56
N GLY A 12 -30.63 3.05 16.59
CA GLY A 12 -31.40 2.24 17.52
C GLY A 12 -32.02 0.99 16.89
N LEU A 13 -31.48 0.52 15.75
CA LEU A 13 -32.00 -0.63 14.99
C LEU A 13 -31.22 -1.92 15.26
N ASN A 14 -30.27 -1.88 16.21
CA ASN A 14 -29.22 -2.88 16.40
C ASN A 14 -28.40 -3.09 15.11
N GLU A 15 -28.22 -2.03 14.31
CA GLU A 15 -27.63 -2.15 12.98
C GLU A 15 -26.14 -2.51 12.97
N ASP A 16 -25.44 -2.32 14.09
CA ASP A 16 -24.04 -2.71 14.27
C ASP A 16 -23.89 -4.01 15.09
N ASP A 17 -24.99 -4.65 15.48
CA ASP A 17 -24.94 -5.97 16.09
C ASP A 17 -24.79 -7.03 14.99
N ALA A 18 -23.66 -7.74 15.02
CA ALA A 18 -23.38 -8.82 14.07
C ALA A 18 -24.40 -9.99 14.16
N GLN A 19 -25.15 -10.09 15.25
CA GLN A 19 -26.20 -11.10 15.45
C GLN A 19 -27.61 -10.60 15.07
N ALA A 20 -27.76 -9.33 14.67
CA ALA A 20 -29.04 -8.78 14.24
C ALA A 20 -29.56 -9.49 12.98
N LYS A 21 -30.88 -9.44 12.77
CA LYS A 21 -31.55 -10.01 11.59
C LYS A 21 -32.40 -8.95 10.89
N PRO A 22 -31.97 -8.40 9.74
CA PRO A 22 -30.68 -8.67 9.06
C PRO A 22 -29.48 -8.01 9.78
N ALA A 23 -28.30 -8.59 9.61
CA ALA A 23 -27.04 -7.94 9.98
C ALA A 23 -26.54 -7.03 8.85
N LEU A 24 -25.80 -6.00 9.20
CA LEU A 24 -25.08 -5.15 8.25
C LEU A 24 -23.84 -5.89 7.73
N ILE A 25 -23.66 -5.95 6.40
CA ILE A 25 -22.54 -6.66 5.76
C ILE A 25 -21.49 -5.64 5.34
N MET A 26 -20.36 -5.61 6.05
CA MET A 26 -19.24 -4.68 5.80
C MET A 26 -17.97 -5.46 5.44
N GLU A 27 -17.90 -5.91 4.19
CA GLU A 27 -16.77 -6.69 3.65
C GLU A 27 -16.12 -5.93 2.48
N PRO A 28 -15.54 -4.74 2.70
CA PRO A 28 -14.88 -3.99 1.64
C PRO A 28 -13.51 -4.58 1.27
N ASP A 29 -13.06 -4.30 0.06
CA ASP A 29 -11.67 -4.40 -0.36
C ASP A 29 -10.94 -3.05 -0.25
N CYS A 30 -9.68 -3.00 -0.68
CA CYS A 30 -8.89 -1.78 -0.56
C CYS A 30 -9.39 -0.61 -1.41
N ALA A 31 -10.11 -0.84 -2.51
CA ALA A 31 -10.59 0.20 -3.41
C ALA A 31 -11.92 0.80 -2.94
N ASP A 32 -12.82 -0.03 -2.39
CA ASP A 32 -14.15 0.39 -1.96
C ASP A 32 -14.26 0.74 -0.47
N ASN A 33 -13.28 0.36 0.38
CA ASN A 33 -13.25 0.74 1.80
C ASN A 33 -13.49 2.24 2.07
N PRO A 34 -12.87 3.20 1.34
CA PRO A 34 -13.18 4.62 1.53
C PRO A 34 -14.67 4.95 1.29
N PHE A 35 -15.29 4.31 0.32
CA PHE A 35 -16.71 4.51 -0.02
C PHE A 35 -17.62 3.83 1.00
N TYR A 36 -17.25 2.65 1.52
CA TYR A 36 -17.99 1.98 2.60
C TYR A 36 -18.03 2.85 3.86
N LEU A 37 -16.89 3.38 4.29
CA LEU A 37 -16.79 4.27 5.45
C LEU A 37 -17.62 5.54 5.25
N ARG A 38 -17.55 6.16 4.07
CA ARG A 38 -18.33 7.36 3.74
C ARG A 38 -19.83 7.07 3.66
N ALA A 39 -20.23 5.95 3.05
CA ALA A 39 -21.63 5.53 2.94
C ALA A 39 -22.23 5.22 4.32
N TYR A 40 -21.50 4.49 5.17
CA TYR A 40 -21.89 4.21 6.55
C TYR A 40 -22.14 5.50 7.35
N PHE A 41 -21.19 6.43 7.31
CA PHE A 41 -21.32 7.72 7.98
C PHE A 41 -22.49 8.54 7.43
N SER A 42 -22.65 8.58 6.10
CA SER A 42 -23.71 9.34 5.45
C SER A 42 -25.09 8.76 5.76
N TRP A 43 -25.24 7.44 5.74
CA TRP A 43 -26.48 6.75 6.10
C TRP A 43 -26.91 7.06 7.53
N LYS A 44 -25.98 6.95 8.49
CA LYS A 44 -26.29 7.18 9.90
C LYS A 44 -26.66 8.62 10.21
N LEU A 45 -26.09 9.58 9.48
CA LEU A 45 -26.37 11.01 9.68
C LEU A 45 -27.40 11.61 8.71
N GLY A 46 -28.01 10.79 7.84
CA GLY A 46 -28.98 11.27 6.85
C GLY A 46 -28.40 12.21 5.78
N LEU A 47 -27.10 12.07 5.48
CA LEU A 47 -26.40 12.91 4.50
C LEU A 47 -26.47 12.32 3.10
N VAL A 48 -26.54 13.18 2.08
CA VAL A 48 -26.45 12.74 0.67
C VAL A 48 -25.14 12.02 0.40
N PHE A 49 -25.23 10.91 -0.33
CA PHE A 49 -24.11 10.09 -0.75
C PHE A 49 -24.13 9.91 -2.28
N GLY A 50 -22.97 9.70 -2.87
CA GLY A 50 -22.87 9.39 -4.30
C GLY A 50 -21.47 9.00 -4.70
N PHE A 51 -21.38 8.30 -5.83
CA PHE A 51 -20.15 7.80 -6.42
C PHE A 51 -20.34 7.58 -7.93
N HIS A 52 -19.25 7.58 -8.69
CA HIS A 52 -19.27 7.31 -10.12
C HIS A 52 -18.79 5.89 -10.42
N GLU A 53 -19.38 5.27 -11.45
CA GLU A 53 -18.63 4.24 -12.19
C GLU A 53 -17.47 4.89 -12.94
N THR A 54 -16.39 4.16 -13.14
CA THR A 54 -15.20 4.68 -13.82
C THR A 54 -14.66 3.69 -14.84
N GLY A 55 -13.95 4.18 -15.86
CA GLY A 55 -13.09 3.32 -16.68
C GLY A 55 -11.81 2.92 -15.92
N ARG A 56 -11.23 1.75 -16.22
CA ARG A 56 -9.90 1.37 -15.67
C ARG A 56 -8.75 2.21 -16.21
N GLY A 57 -8.94 2.81 -17.39
CA GLY A 57 -7.91 3.59 -18.07
C GLY A 57 -6.82 2.74 -18.70
N THR A 58 -5.89 3.41 -19.37
CA THR A 58 -4.68 2.90 -20.01
C THR A 58 -3.58 3.94 -19.84
N LEU A 59 -2.33 3.61 -20.22
CA LEU A 59 -1.21 4.56 -20.15
C LEU A 59 -1.44 5.81 -21.00
N SER A 60 -2.24 5.74 -22.08
CA SER A 60 -2.56 6.87 -22.94
C SER A 60 -3.86 7.58 -22.56
N GLN A 61 -4.76 6.91 -21.83
CA GLN A 61 -6.06 7.44 -21.43
C GLN A 61 -6.33 7.13 -19.95
N PRO A 62 -6.20 8.10 -19.03
CA PRO A 62 -6.47 7.85 -17.62
C PRO A 62 -7.95 7.49 -17.36
N PRO A 63 -8.25 6.88 -16.20
CA PRO A 63 -9.62 6.68 -15.72
C PRO A 63 -10.46 7.95 -15.86
N HIS A 64 -11.70 7.78 -16.34
CA HIS A 64 -12.69 8.83 -16.45
C HIS A 64 -14.00 8.36 -15.82
N THR A 65 -14.77 9.33 -15.34
CA THR A 65 -16.09 9.12 -14.75
C THR A 65 -17.13 8.77 -15.82
N GLY A 66 -18.03 7.85 -15.46
CA GLY A 66 -19.21 7.49 -16.22
C GLY A 66 -20.48 7.95 -15.51
N ARG A 67 -21.47 7.07 -15.41
CA ARG A 67 -22.72 7.34 -14.68
C ARG A 67 -22.45 7.71 -13.21
N TRP A 68 -23.16 8.73 -12.74
CA TRP A 68 -23.19 9.12 -11.33
C TRP A 68 -24.36 8.45 -10.60
N PHE A 69 -24.06 7.76 -9.52
CA PHE A 69 -25.04 7.18 -8.62
C PHE A 69 -25.20 8.09 -7.42
N THR A 70 -26.44 8.43 -7.07
CA THR A 70 -26.75 9.29 -5.92
C THR A 70 -27.76 8.60 -5.04
N PHE A 71 -27.49 8.62 -3.74
CA PHE A 71 -28.32 8.03 -2.71
C PHE A 71 -28.60 9.08 -1.64
N ILE A 72 -29.87 9.38 -1.40
CA ILE A 72 -30.29 10.19 -0.27
C ILE A 72 -30.82 9.21 0.78
N PRO A 73 -30.09 9.00 1.88
CA PRO A 73 -30.50 8.05 2.90
C PRO A 73 -31.83 8.46 3.52
N SER A 74 -32.66 7.45 3.84
CA SER A 74 -33.84 7.61 4.67
C SER A 74 -33.78 6.57 5.77
N ALA A 75 -33.26 6.95 6.95
CA ALA A 75 -33.10 6.06 8.10
C ALA A 75 -34.45 5.55 8.65
N GLU A 76 -35.51 6.34 8.48
CA GLU A 76 -36.89 6.04 8.90
C GLU A 76 -37.61 5.06 7.95
N ALA A 77 -36.98 4.66 6.84
CA ALA A 77 -37.62 3.78 5.88
C ALA A 77 -37.69 2.33 6.41
N PRO A 78 -38.83 1.63 6.22
CA PRO A 78 -38.90 0.19 6.42
C PRO A 78 -37.74 -0.50 5.69
N ARG A 79 -37.08 -1.45 6.37
CA ARG A 79 -35.95 -2.23 5.84
C ARG A 79 -34.67 -1.42 5.57
N SER A 80 -34.39 -0.39 6.37
CA SER A 80 -33.18 0.45 6.30
C SER A 80 -31.87 -0.35 6.14
N ILE A 81 -31.65 -1.38 6.99
CA ILE A 81 -30.46 -2.25 6.91
C ILE A 81 -30.37 -3.02 5.58
N HIS A 82 -31.50 -3.53 5.06
CA HIS A 82 -31.49 -4.23 3.76
C HIS A 82 -31.12 -3.30 2.60
N ARG A 83 -31.62 -2.06 2.62
CA ARG A 83 -31.27 -1.03 1.62
C ARG A 83 -29.79 -0.67 1.72
N MET A 84 -29.25 -0.59 2.94
CA MET A 84 -27.82 -0.36 3.14
C MET A 84 -26.98 -1.50 2.56
N ASN A 85 -27.36 -2.75 2.81
CA ASN A 85 -26.70 -3.92 2.20
C ASN A 85 -26.86 -3.97 0.67
N GLN A 86 -27.90 -3.36 0.10
CA GLN A 86 -28.01 -3.19 -1.36
C GLN A 86 -27.05 -2.12 -1.86
N LEU A 87 -26.94 -0.99 -1.16
CA LEU A 87 -25.98 0.07 -1.48
C LEU A 87 -24.54 -0.43 -1.43
N PHE A 88 -24.14 -1.17 -0.38
CA PHE A 88 -22.79 -1.74 -0.31
C PHE A 88 -22.48 -2.68 -1.47
N ARG A 89 -23.44 -3.54 -1.86
CA ARG A 89 -23.28 -4.39 -3.04
C ARG A 89 -23.14 -3.58 -4.33
N GLU A 90 -23.88 -2.47 -4.48
CA GLU A 90 -23.74 -1.60 -5.65
C GLU A 90 -22.36 -0.93 -5.69
N ILE A 91 -21.86 -0.47 -4.53
CA ILE A 91 -20.50 0.10 -4.40
C ILE A 91 -19.47 -0.96 -4.80
N MET A 92 -19.52 -2.16 -4.21
CA MET A 92 -18.60 -3.27 -4.48
C MET A 92 -18.59 -3.66 -5.97
N ASN A 93 -19.75 -3.66 -6.63
CA ASN A 93 -19.84 -4.00 -8.05
C ASN A 93 -19.34 -2.89 -8.99
N THR A 94 -19.21 -1.66 -8.49
CA THR A 94 -18.92 -0.47 -9.31
C THR A 94 -17.52 0.08 -9.10
N ILE A 95 -17.05 0.10 -7.86
CA ILE A 95 -15.76 0.67 -7.48
C ILE A 95 -14.65 -0.35 -7.78
N HIS A 96 -13.55 0.15 -8.34
CA HIS A 96 -12.38 -0.67 -8.63
C HIS A 96 -11.11 0.19 -8.60
N SER A 97 -9.98 -0.41 -8.95
CA SER A 97 -8.66 0.23 -8.95
C SER A 97 -8.58 1.59 -9.68
N GLY A 98 -9.49 1.90 -10.60
CA GLY A 98 -9.48 3.15 -11.38
C GLY A 98 -10.23 4.30 -10.69
N SER A 99 -11.16 4.01 -9.77
CA SER A 99 -12.08 4.98 -9.21
C SER A 99 -11.38 6.11 -8.46
N ALA A 100 -10.31 5.79 -7.74
CA ALA A 100 -9.50 6.77 -7.02
C ALA A 100 -8.33 7.35 -7.84
N ARG A 101 -8.20 6.98 -9.13
CA ARG A 101 -7.07 7.36 -10.02
C ARG A 101 -7.48 8.21 -11.23
N THR A 102 -8.70 8.74 -11.25
CA THR A 102 -9.08 9.79 -12.21
C THR A 102 -8.09 10.97 -12.18
N ARG A 103 -8.09 11.78 -13.25
CA ARG A 103 -7.24 12.98 -13.29
C ARG A 103 -7.53 13.87 -12.08
N LEU A 104 -6.49 14.36 -11.43
CA LEU A 104 -6.51 15.30 -10.31
C LEU A 104 -7.27 16.58 -10.61
N ALA A 105 -7.27 17.00 -11.88
CA ALA A 105 -8.00 18.19 -12.35
C ALA A 105 -9.42 17.90 -12.86
N ASP A 106 -9.92 16.66 -12.72
CA ASP A 106 -11.26 16.29 -13.15
C ASP A 106 -12.30 16.65 -12.09
N GLU A 107 -12.99 17.77 -12.31
CA GLU A 107 -14.06 18.25 -11.42
C GLU A 107 -15.29 17.33 -11.39
N SER A 108 -15.44 16.43 -12.36
CA SER A 108 -16.53 15.46 -12.35
C SER A 108 -16.25 14.24 -11.46
N SER A 109 -15.01 14.06 -11.02
CA SER A 109 -14.62 12.90 -10.21
C SER A 109 -15.02 13.00 -8.75
N ASP A 110 -15.17 11.83 -8.12
CA ASP A 110 -15.54 11.70 -6.70
C ASP A 110 -14.50 12.28 -5.74
N TYR A 111 -13.30 12.59 -6.25
CA TYR A 111 -12.16 13.03 -5.47
C TYR A 111 -11.62 14.37 -5.97
N TYR A 112 -10.99 15.12 -5.08
CA TYR A 112 -10.12 16.24 -5.43
C TYR A 112 -8.79 16.12 -4.66
N PRO A 113 -7.67 16.60 -5.24
CA PRO A 113 -6.36 16.46 -4.65
C PRO A 113 -6.12 17.47 -3.53
N LEU A 114 -5.36 17.04 -2.54
CA LEU A 114 -5.03 17.84 -1.38
C LEU A 114 -3.60 18.34 -1.40
N ALA A 115 -3.38 19.42 -0.68
CA ALA A 115 -2.04 19.89 -0.37
C ALA A 115 -1.31 18.92 0.57
N LEU A 116 0.00 18.75 0.39
CA LEU A 116 0.87 17.99 1.29
C LEU A 116 1.21 18.83 2.53
N THR A 117 0.23 18.95 3.43
CA THR A 117 0.37 19.63 4.70
C THR A 117 -0.38 18.88 5.80
N ARG A 118 0.09 18.95 7.06
CA ARG A 118 -0.64 18.35 8.19
C ARG A 118 -2.08 18.85 8.32
N ALA A 119 -2.33 20.11 7.96
CA ALA A 119 -3.65 20.71 8.04
C ALA A 119 -4.63 20.17 6.99
N ALA A 120 -4.14 19.76 5.81
CA ALA A 120 -4.95 19.19 4.74
C ALA A 120 -5.07 17.65 4.85
N LEU A 121 -4.00 16.96 5.25
CA LEU A 121 -3.95 15.50 5.38
C LEU A 121 -4.58 15.01 6.69
N ARG A 122 -5.89 15.22 6.85
CA ARG A 122 -6.65 14.85 8.05
C ARG A 122 -7.09 13.37 8.03
N PRO A 123 -7.49 12.77 9.16
CA PRO A 123 -8.19 11.50 9.13
C PRO A 123 -9.38 11.52 8.17
N GLY A 124 -9.57 10.44 7.40
CA GLY A 124 -10.57 10.34 6.32
C GLY A 124 -10.04 10.67 4.92
N VAL A 125 -8.85 11.28 4.80
CA VAL A 125 -8.18 11.48 3.51
C VAL A 125 -7.81 10.13 2.89
N VAL A 126 -8.02 10.00 1.59
CA VAL A 126 -7.70 8.79 0.82
C VAL A 126 -6.36 8.98 0.13
N PHE A 127 -5.45 8.04 0.31
CA PHE A 127 -4.28 7.89 -0.57
C PHE A 127 -4.59 6.83 -1.60
N ALA A 128 -4.49 7.18 -2.89
CA ALA A 128 -4.54 6.22 -3.97
C ALA A 128 -3.12 6.01 -4.52
N ASP A 129 -2.65 4.77 -4.53
CA ASP A 129 -1.40 4.43 -5.17
C ASP A 129 -1.56 4.33 -6.70
N PRO A 130 -0.46 4.20 -7.48
CA PRO A 130 -0.54 4.10 -8.93
C PRO A 130 -1.27 2.87 -9.48
N TYR A 131 -1.55 1.88 -8.64
CA TYR A 131 -2.10 0.56 -9.01
C TYR A 131 -3.50 0.32 -8.46
N GLY A 132 -4.07 1.34 -7.81
CA GLY A 132 -5.43 1.37 -7.31
C GLY A 132 -5.62 0.76 -5.94
N HIS A 133 -4.53 0.44 -5.22
CA HIS A 133 -4.63 0.19 -3.79
C HIS A 133 -4.86 1.53 -3.09
N THR A 134 -5.82 1.56 -2.15
CA THR A 134 -6.12 2.80 -1.41
C THR A 134 -6.00 2.60 0.08
N PHE A 135 -5.63 3.69 0.75
CA PHE A 135 -5.57 3.77 2.20
C PHE A 135 -6.38 4.97 2.68
N VAL A 136 -7.07 4.82 3.81
CA VAL A 136 -7.74 5.93 4.50
C VAL A 136 -6.89 6.36 5.68
N LEU A 137 -6.43 7.61 5.70
CA LEU A 137 -5.66 8.16 6.82
C LEU A 137 -6.52 8.10 8.09
N VAL A 138 -5.93 7.66 9.20
CA VAL A 138 -6.65 7.55 10.50
C VAL A 138 -6.03 8.39 11.59
N ARG A 139 -4.69 8.59 11.59
CA ARG A 139 -4.05 9.28 12.70
C ARG A 139 -2.66 9.82 12.39
N TRP A 140 -2.39 11.05 12.86
CA TRP A 140 -1.04 11.55 13.08
C TRP A 140 -0.62 11.24 14.52
N ILE A 141 0.55 10.61 14.68
CA ILE A 141 1.26 10.53 15.94
C ILE A 141 2.42 11.51 15.85
N PRO A 142 2.46 12.55 16.70
CA PRO A 142 3.51 13.55 16.64
C PRO A 142 4.86 12.93 17.00
N GLN A 143 5.92 13.42 16.36
CA GLN A 143 7.30 13.11 16.75
C GLN A 143 7.51 13.53 18.20
N GLN A 144 7.98 12.60 19.04
CA GLN A 144 8.19 12.86 20.47
C GLN A 144 9.62 13.33 20.75
N SER A 145 10.60 12.84 19.99
CA SER A 145 12.00 13.23 20.09
C SER A 145 12.76 12.83 18.82
N GLU A 146 14.05 13.15 18.77
CA GLU A 146 14.93 12.78 17.65
C GLU A 146 15.10 11.26 17.48
N LYS A 147 14.86 10.49 18.56
CA LYS A 147 14.92 9.01 18.59
C LYS A 147 13.53 8.35 18.53
N LYS A 148 12.46 9.14 18.52
CA LYS A 148 11.07 8.67 18.49
C LYS A 148 10.34 9.37 17.35
N PRO A 149 10.40 8.82 16.12
CA PRO A 149 9.83 9.44 14.94
C PRO A 149 8.33 9.65 15.09
N GLY A 150 7.80 10.64 14.37
CA GLY A 150 6.36 10.75 14.15
C GLY A 150 5.87 9.59 13.30
N VAL A 151 4.56 9.39 13.27
CA VAL A 151 3.95 8.34 12.44
C VAL A 151 2.68 8.88 11.80
N LEU A 152 2.52 8.63 10.51
CA LEU A 152 1.24 8.75 9.82
C LEU A 152 0.64 7.35 9.67
N LEU A 153 -0.55 7.15 10.22
CA LEU A 153 -1.28 5.89 10.17
C LEU A 153 -2.45 5.99 9.19
N ALA A 154 -2.68 4.89 8.47
CA ALA A 154 -3.84 4.69 7.62
C ALA A 154 -4.37 3.27 7.78
N VAL A 155 -5.54 3.01 7.21
CA VAL A 155 -6.12 1.66 7.12
C VAL A 155 -6.36 1.28 5.67
N ASP A 156 -6.10 0.02 5.35
CA ASP A 156 -6.57 -0.67 4.16
C ASP A 156 -7.48 -1.83 4.56
N ALA A 157 -8.40 -2.19 3.66
CA ALA A 157 -9.15 -3.43 3.74
C ALA A 157 -8.63 -4.39 2.66
N GLN A 158 -8.85 -5.68 2.88
CA GLN A 158 -8.41 -6.74 1.99
C GLN A 158 -9.62 -7.62 1.61
N PRO A 159 -9.61 -8.26 0.42
CA PRO A 159 -10.73 -9.10 -0.02
C PRO A 159 -11.07 -10.29 0.91
N ASP A 160 -10.17 -10.65 1.82
CA ASP A 160 -10.37 -11.66 2.86
C ASP A 160 -11.11 -11.15 4.10
N GLY A 161 -11.60 -9.89 4.06
CA GLY A 161 -12.30 -9.23 5.14
C GLY A 161 -11.38 -8.62 6.21
N THR A 162 -10.05 -8.69 6.04
CA THR A 162 -9.12 -8.10 7.02
C THR A 162 -8.98 -6.59 6.81
N VAL A 163 -9.04 -5.84 7.92
CA VAL A 163 -8.73 -4.40 7.96
C VAL A 163 -7.47 -4.21 8.80
N GLN A 164 -6.45 -3.58 8.22
CA GLN A 164 -5.14 -3.49 8.84
C GLN A 164 -4.70 -2.03 9.00
N ILE A 165 -4.04 -1.73 10.12
CA ILE A 165 -3.39 -0.43 10.31
C ILE A 165 -2.01 -0.47 9.67
N LYS A 166 -1.75 0.48 8.77
CA LYS A 166 -0.48 0.65 8.07
C LYS A 166 0.17 1.96 8.45
N ARG A 167 1.49 1.93 8.57
CA ARG A 167 2.32 3.13 8.70
C ARG A 167 2.68 3.66 7.32
N PHE A 168 2.77 4.98 7.19
CA PHE A 168 3.35 5.61 6.02
C PHE A 168 4.83 5.28 5.91
N TRP A 169 5.20 4.64 4.80
CA TRP A 169 6.58 4.48 4.31
C TRP A 169 6.51 4.05 2.84
N LYS A 170 7.63 4.18 2.11
CA LYS A 170 7.71 3.99 0.65
C LYS A 170 7.10 2.69 0.14
N GLY A 171 7.30 1.55 0.83
CA GLY A 171 6.80 0.26 0.36
C GLY A 171 5.33 -0.05 0.71
N ASN A 172 4.67 0.77 1.53
CA ASN A 172 3.21 0.72 1.67
C ASN A 172 2.54 1.78 0.78
N PHE A 173 3.07 3.01 0.77
CA PHE A 173 2.51 4.15 0.05
C PHE A 173 3.33 4.39 -1.21
N LEU A 174 3.13 3.52 -2.21
CA LEU A 174 3.79 3.68 -3.51
C LEU A 174 3.32 4.97 -4.16
N PHE A 175 4.25 5.76 -4.66
CA PHE A 175 3.96 7.01 -5.37
C PHE A 175 4.85 7.12 -6.60
N ALA A 176 4.20 7.25 -7.75
CA ALA A 176 4.82 7.51 -9.03
C ALA A 176 3.83 8.30 -9.88
N ALA A 177 4.21 9.49 -10.35
CA ALA A 177 3.34 10.33 -11.17
C ALA A 177 3.56 10.15 -12.68
N GLU A 178 4.54 9.34 -13.08
CA GLU A 178 4.93 9.11 -14.48
C GLU A 178 4.94 7.62 -14.81
N GLY A 179 4.61 7.27 -16.05
CA GLY A 179 4.64 5.89 -16.53
C GLY A 179 3.60 4.97 -15.87
N VAL A 180 2.54 5.55 -15.29
CA VAL A 180 1.46 4.83 -14.58
C VAL A 180 0.10 5.19 -15.17
N ILE A 181 -0.92 4.39 -14.87
CA ILE A 181 -2.30 4.66 -15.28
C ILE A 181 -2.97 5.56 -14.23
N GLY A 182 -3.58 6.65 -14.70
CA GLY A 182 -4.26 7.60 -13.83
C GLY A 182 -3.30 8.45 -12.99
N GLU A 183 -3.84 9.19 -12.03
CA GLU A 183 -3.05 10.12 -11.21
C GLU A 183 -3.18 9.76 -9.70
N PRO A 184 -2.11 9.26 -9.06
CA PRO A 184 -2.11 8.87 -7.65
C PRO A 184 -1.92 10.06 -6.70
N GLY A 185 -2.01 9.79 -5.39
CA GLY A 185 -1.73 10.76 -4.33
C GLY A 185 -2.81 10.85 -3.27
N PHE A 186 -2.66 11.83 -2.37
CA PHE A 186 -3.63 12.16 -1.34
C PHE A 186 -4.79 12.99 -1.88
N LYS A 187 -6.01 12.53 -1.60
CA LYS A 187 -7.27 13.08 -2.10
C LYS A 187 -8.31 13.11 -0.99
N ALA A 188 -9.27 14.02 -1.13
CA ALA A 188 -10.49 14.02 -0.34
C ALA A 188 -11.69 13.81 -1.25
N PHE A 189 -12.76 13.26 -0.67
CA PHE A 189 -14.03 13.14 -1.36
C PHE A 189 -14.61 14.52 -1.69
N ARG A 190 -14.98 14.71 -2.95
CA ARG A 190 -15.66 15.93 -3.41
C ARG A 190 -17.00 16.09 -2.67
N PRO A 191 -17.24 17.25 -2.04
CA PRO A 191 -18.49 17.48 -1.33
C PRO A 191 -19.68 17.44 -2.28
N ILE A 192 -20.79 16.87 -1.80
CA ILE A 192 -22.07 16.83 -2.51
C ILE A 192 -23.01 17.79 -1.80
N VAL A 193 -23.60 18.72 -2.55
CA VAL A 193 -24.64 19.63 -2.10
C VAL A 193 -25.96 19.28 -2.78
N VAL A 194 -27.07 19.68 -2.19
CA VAL A 194 -28.40 19.53 -2.80
C VAL A 194 -28.91 20.93 -3.17
N GLU A 195 -29.02 21.19 -4.47
CA GLU A 195 -29.55 22.43 -5.04
C GLU A 195 -30.88 22.09 -5.75
N ASP A 196 -31.97 22.78 -5.41
CA ASP A 196 -33.31 22.52 -5.96
C ASP A 196 -33.75 21.05 -5.89
N GLY A 197 -33.43 20.38 -4.78
CA GLY A 197 -33.73 18.96 -4.56
C GLY A 197 -32.87 17.98 -5.38
N ARG A 198 -31.86 18.48 -6.09
CA ARG A 198 -30.95 17.67 -6.92
C ARG A 198 -29.54 17.69 -6.35
N PRO A 199 -28.92 16.52 -6.15
CA PRO A 199 -27.52 16.46 -5.73
C PRO A 199 -26.61 17.01 -6.84
N ARG A 200 -25.56 17.72 -6.45
CA ARG A 200 -24.47 18.20 -7.30
C ARG A 200 -23.14 18.13 -6.55
N LEU A 201 -22.06 17.83 -7.26
CA LEU A 201 -20.69 17.98 -6.75
C LEU A 201 -20.22 19.43 -6.76
N LEU A 202 -19.56 19.87 -5.70
CA LEU A 202 -18.88 21.17 -5.68
C LEU A 202 -17.70 21.21 -6.66
N ARG A 203 -17.55 22.32 -7.38
CA ARG A 203 -16.41 22.59 -8.27
C ARG A 203 -15.17 23.03 -7.49
N ASP A 204 -14.00 23.00 -8.12
CA ASP A 204 -12.74 23.30 -7.43
C ASP A 204 -12.72 24.74 -6.90
N ARG A 205 -13.31 25.69 -7.64
CA ARG A 205 -13.45 27.08 -7.19
C ARG A 205 -14.25 27.20 -5.90
N GLU A 206 -15.31 26.40 -5.75
CA GLU A 206 -16.19 26.42 -4.57
C GLU A 206 -15.49 25.77 -3.37
N ILE A 207 -14.79 24.66 -3.61
CA ILE A 207 -13.98 23.99 -2.59
C ILE A 207 -12.84 24.91 -2.11
N ALA A 208 -12.16 25.59 -3.03
CA ALA A 208 -11.04 26.47 -2.70
C ALA A 208 -11.46 27.72 -1.92
N ALA A 209 -12.74 28.14 -2.03
CA ALA A 209 -13.28 29.26 -1.27
C ALA A 209 -13.48 28.93 0.22
N GLU A 210 -13.54 27.64 0.58
CA GLU A 210 -13.87 27.17 1.92
C GLU A 210 -12.70 26.39 2.55
N PRO A 211 -11.92 27.00 3.46
CA PRO A 211 -10.76 26.35 4.10
C PRO A 211 -11.10 25.05 4.85
N GLY A 212 -12.37 24.87 5.23
CA GLY A 212 -12.88 23.70 5.93
C GLY A 212 -12.69 22.38 5.19
N TYR A 213 -12.77 22.41 3.84
CA TYR A 213 -12.61 21.22 3.01
C TYR A 213 -11.18 20.69 2.96
N GLY A 214 -10.21 21.45 3.47
CA GLY A 214 -8.82 21.13 3.25
C GLY A 214 -8.36 21.75 1.93
N ARG A 215 -7.10 22.13 1.90
CA ARG A 215 -6.55 22.96 0.85
C ARG A 215 -6.42 22.14 -0.44
N LEU A 216 -7.31 22.38 -1.40
CA LEU A 216 -7.20 21.84 -2.76
C LEU A 216 -5.86 22.25 -3.37
N SER A 217 -5.15 21.29 -3.98
CA SER A 217 -3.84 21.54 -4.57
C SER A 217 -3.50 20.51 -5.64
N LEU A 218 -3.08 20.97 -6.81
CA LEU A 218 -2.54 20.12 -7.87
C LEU A 218 -1.05 19.81 -7.68
N GLU A 219 -0.44 20.12 -6.53
CA GLU A 219 1.02 20.02 -6.35
C GLU A 219 1.60 18.61 -6.56
N GLN A 220 0.78 17.58 -6.33
CA GLN A 220 1.15 16.18 -6.51
C GLN A 220 1.21 15.78 -8.00
N LYS A 221 0.62 16.58 -8.90
CA LYS A 221 0.63 16.34 -10.34
C LYS A 221 2.06 16.41 -10.87
N ASN A 222 2.51 15.35 -11.55
CA ASN A 222 3.88 15.22 -12.07
C ASN A 222 4.96 15.40 -10.98
N MET A 223 4.63 15.18 -9.70
CA MET A 223 5.60 15.26 -8.63
C MET A 223 6.56 14.07 -8.72
N ARG A 224 7.87 14.34 -8.67
CA ARG A 224 8.87 13.29 -8.59
C ARG A 224 8.75 12.50 -7.27
N PRO A 225 8.89 11.16 -7.27
CA PRO A 225 8.77 10.35 -6.07
C PRO A 225 9.65 10.82 -4.90
N GLU A 226 10.90 11.20 -5.17
CA GLU A 226 11.84 11.65 -4.13
C GLU A 226 11.30 12.88 -3.40
N LYS A 227 10.76 13.85 -4.15
CA LYS A 227 10.17 15.06 -3.59
C LYS A 227 8.93 14.75 -2.74
N PHE A 228 8.09 13.81 -3.19
CA PHE A 228 6.92 13.38 -2.42
C PHE A 228 7.34 12.79 -1.07
N TYR A 229 8.26 11.82 -1.07
CA TYR A 229 8.70 11.16 0.16
C TYR A 229 9.46 12.10 1.09
N ASP A 230 10.32 13.00 0.58
CA ASP A 230 11.00 14.00 1.41
C ASP A 230 10.02 14.99 2.04
N THR A 231 8.99 15.41 1.29
CA THR A 231 7.92 16.28 1.82
C THR A 231 7.18 15.57 2.95
N MET A 232 6.79 14.31 2.75
CA MET A 232 6.08 13.53 3.76
C MET A 232 6.95 13.25 5.00
N GLU A 233 8.23 12.91 4.82
CA GLU A 233 9.15 12.73 5.95
C GLU A 233 9.27 14.00 6.79
N ARG A 234 9.38 15.17 6.15
CA ARG A 234 9.41 16.46 6.87
C ARG A 234 8.12 16.73 7.63
N LEU A 235 6.97 16.40 7.05
CA LEU A 235 5.68 16.53 7.73
C LEU A 235 5.58 15.57 8.91
N ILE A 236 6.08 14.34 8.80
CA ILE A 236 6.04 13.33 9.86
C ILE A 236 7.03 13.69 10.98
N ASN A 237 8.23 14.13 10.62
CA ASN A 237 9.37 14.36 11.50
C ASN A 237 9.86 15.82 11.46
N PRO A 238 9.05 16.79 11.94
CA PRO A 238 9.37 18.22 11.82
C PRO A 238 10.59 18.65 12.65
N MET A 239 11.00 17.88 13.65
CA MET A 239 12.21 18.14 14.43
C MET A 239 13.46 17.60 13.73
N GLY A 240 13.32 16.84 12.64
CA GLY A 240 14.39 16.08 12.03
C GLY A 240 14.71 14.79 12.78
N LEU A 241 15.34 13.83 12.11
CA LEU A 241 15.69 12.52 12.67
C LEU A 241 17.16 12.44 13.05
N ASN A 242 17.48 11.63 14.07
CA ASN A 242 18.85 11.19 14.25
C ASN A 242 19.22 10.17 13.14
N PRO A 243 20.26 10.42 12.30
CA PRO A 243 20.57 9.57 11.16
C PRO A 243 20.85 8.11 11.54
N GLU A 244 21.61 7.88 12.61
CA GLU A 244 21.99 6.53 13.06
C GLU A 244 20.76 5.75 13.54
N SER A 245 19.87 6.40 14.30
CA SER A 245 18.63 5.80 14.78
C SER A 245 17.69 5.46 13.63
N ALA A 246 17.57 6.37 12.65
CA ALA A 246 16.75 6.16 11.46
C ALA A 246 17.29 5.03 10.57
N LEU A 247 18.62 4.93 10.40
CA LEU A 247 19.25 3.79 9.70
C LEU A 247 18.94 2.48 10.42
N LEU A 248 19.11 2.44 11.75
CA LEU A 248 18.83 1.24 12.54
C LEU A 248 17.36 0.81 12.43
N ASP A 249 16.43 1.76 12.44
CA ASP A 249 14.99 1.47 12.29
C ASP A 249 14.66 0.92 10.88
N LEU A 250 15.31 1.44 9.83
CA LEU A 250 15.21 0.86 8.47
C LEU A 250 15.74 -0.57 8.42
N MET A 251 16.88 -0.84 9.06
CA MET A 251 17.46 -2.19 9.11
C MET A 251 16.56 -3.16 9.88
N LYS A 252 15.96 -2.73 11.00
CA LYS A 252 14.98 -3.55 11.75
C LYS A 252 13.77 -3.88 10.90
N ALA A 253 13.20 -2.87 10.24
CA ALA A 253 12.04 -3.07 9.36
C ALA A 253 12.35 -4.04 8.20
N LEU A 254 13.53 -3.95 7.59
CA LEU A 254 13.95 -4.91 6.56
C LEU A 254 14.11 -6.32 7.14
N HIS A 255 14.77 -6.45 8.30
CA HIS A 255 14.94 -7.75 8.96
C HIS A 255 13.61 -8.42 9.30
N GLU A 256 12.66 -7.68 9.87
CA GLU A 256 11.31 -8.14 10.15
C GLU A 256 10.59 -8.62 8.88
N GLN A 257 10.70 -7.88 7.76
CA GLN A 257 10.12 -8.29 6.49
C GLN A 257 10.76 -9.56 5.91
N LEU A 258 12.08 -9.72 6.09
CA LEU A 258 12.78 -10.95 5.68
C LEU A 258 12.30 -12.15 6.49
N MET A 259 12.09 -12.00 7.81
CA MET A 259 11.55 -13.06 8.66
C MET A 259 10.13 -13.47 8.23
N VAL A 260 9.26 -12.50 7.94
CA VAL A 260 7.91 -12.79 7.39
C VAL A 260 8.01 -13.53 6.05
N ARG A 261 9.01 -13.21 5.22
CA ARG A 261 9.24 -13.94 3.97
C ARG A 261 9.74 -15.37 4.22
N VAL A 262 10.58 -15.61 5.23
CA VAL A 262 10.98 -16.98 5.62
C VAL A 262 9.74 -17.83 5.87
N GLU A 263 8.78 -17.33 6.64
CA GLU A 263 7.52 -18.02 6.90
C GLU A 263 6.69 -18.22 5.63
N SER A 264 6.52 -17.17 4.81
CA SER A 264 5.75 -17.23 3.56
C SER A 264 6.30 -18.29 2.58
N VAL A 265 7.62 -18.34 2.42
CA VAL A 265 8.29 -19.32 1.57
C VAL A 265 8.18 -20.72 2.16
N ALA A 266 8.34 -20.86 3.48
CA ALA A 266 8.19 -22.14 4.17
C ALA A 266 6.77 -22.72 4.05
N ASN A 267 5.73 -21.88 4.05
CA ASN A 267 4.34 -22.32 3.83
C ASN A 267 4.16 -22.94 2.44
N GLY A 268 4.72 -22.31 1.40
CA GLY A 268 4.72 -22.88 0.04
C GLY A 268 5.50 -24.20 -0.06
N GLU A 269 6.64 -24.32 0.63
CA GLU A 269 7.38 -25.59 0.70
C GLU A 269 6.57 -26.69 1.41
N ALA A 270 5.90 -26.36 2.52
CA ALA A 270 5.07 -27.31 3.25
C ALA A 270 3.91 -27.83 2.39
N TYR A 271 3.26 -26.94 1.63
CA TYR A 271 2.22 -27.34 0.69
C TYR A 271 2.75 -28.32 -0.37
N LEU A 272 3.91 -28.03 -0.98
CA LEU A 272 4.47 -28.86 -2.05
C LEU A 272 5.07 -30.18 -1.55
N GLN A 273 5.49 -30.25 -0.29
CA GLN A 273 5.83 -31.51 0.38
C GLN A 273 4.60 -32.37 0.63
N ALA A 274 3.46 -31.76 1.03
CA ALA A 274 2.20 -32.45 1.23
C ALA A 274 1.53 -32.88 -0.09
N HIS A 275 1.87 -32.24 -1.21
CA HIS A 275 1.33 -32.54 -2.54
C HIS A 275 2.44 -32.85 -3.56
N PRO A 276 3.12 -34.02 -3.45
CA PRO A 276 4.20 -34.40 -4.36
C PRO A 276 3.74 -34.40 -5.83
N GLY A 277 4.52 -33.76 -6.70
CA GLY A 277 4.22 -33.66 -8.13
C GLY A 277 3.22 -32.56 -8.51
N ALA A 278 2.65 -31.83 -7.54
CA ALA A 278 1.83 -30.68 -7.83
C ALA A 278 2.65 -29.57 -8.50
N VAL A 279 2.02 -28.88 -9.44
CA VAL A 279 2.53 -27.66 -10.06
C VAL A 279 1.48 -26.59 -9.83
N ILE A 280 1.85 -25.55 -9.08
CA ILE A 280 0.95 -24.42 -8.82
C ILE A 280 0.83 -23.62 -10.11
N PRO A 281 -0.38 -23.47 -10.68
CA PRO A 281 -0.57 -22.72 -11.92
C PRO A 281 -0.28 -21.23 -11.68
N MET A 282 0.52 -20.64 -12.56
CA MET A 282 0.77 -19.20 -12.58
C MET A 282 -0.29 -18.51 -13.44
N PRO A 283 -0.86 -17.38 -12.99
CA PRO A 283 -1.74 -16.55 -13.81
C PRO A 283 -1.06 -16.12 -15.12
N SER A 284 -1.82 -16.13 -16.21
CA SER A 284 -1.31 -15.79 -17.55
C SER A 284 -1.17 -14.28 -17.78
N SER A 285 -1.93 -13.45 -17.05
CA SER A 285 -1.87 -12.00 -17.15
C SER A 285 -0.86 -11.42 -16.16
N ALA A 286 -0.19 -10.34 -16.58
CA ALA A 286 0.73 -9.60 -15.73
C ALA A 286 0.07 -9.12 -14.43
N ALA A 287 -1.16 -8.60 -14.52
CA ALA A 287 -1.97 -8.19 -13.38
C ALA A 287 -2.27 -9.36 -12.44
N GLY A 288 -2.64 -10.51 -13.01
CA GLY A 288 -2.98 -11.72 -12.24
C GLY A 288 -1.82 -12.21 -11.38
N VAL A 289 -0.57 -12.01 -11.79
CA VAL A 289 0.59 -12.42 -10.96
C VAL A 289 0.63 -11.69 -9.62
N PHE A 290 0.12 -10.46 -9.55
CA PHE A 290 0.12 -9.63 -8.34
C PHE A 290 -1.26 -9.57 -7.64
N GLN A 291 -2.32 -10.09 -8.27
CA GLN A 291 -3.71 -9.92 -7.84
C GLN A 291 -4.53 -11.22 -7.98
N ALA A 292 -3.87 -12.38 -8.00
CA ALA A 292 -4.56 -13.65 -8.15
C ALA A 292 -5.27 -14.06 -6.87
N GLY A 293 -6.17 -15.04 -7.01
CA GLY A 293 -6.67 -15.83 -5.89
C GLY A 293 -6.17 -17.27 -5.96
N GLY A 294 -6.38 -18.02 -4.89
CA GLY A 294 -6.04 -19.44 -4.78
C GLY A 294 -4.53 -19.70 -4.60
N LEU A 295 -4.09 -20.91 -4.95
CA LEU A 295 -2.77 -21.45 -4.60
C LEU A 295 -1.58 -20.55 -5.01
N TRP A 296 -1.71 -19.78 -6.10
CA TRP A 296 -0.66 -18.83 -6.48
C TRP A 296 -0.55 -17.70 -5.46
N GLU A 297 -1.67 -17.09 -5.07
CA GLU A 297 -1.70 -16.04 -4.05
C GLU A 297 -1.22 -16.56 -2.69
N ASP A 298 -1.63 -17.79 -2.35
CA ASP A 298 -1.30 -18.39 -1.05
C ASP A 298 0.20 -18.68 -0.87
N TYR A 299 0.91 -19.05 -1.97
CA TYR A 299 2.26 -19.62 -1.86
C TYR A 299 3.35 -18.91 -2.67
N SER A 300 2.98 -18.09 -3.67
CA SER A 300 3.93 -17.19 -4.33
C SER A 300 4.21 -15.96 -3.47
N THR A 301 5.23 -15.18 -3.81
CA THR A 301 5.58 -13.96 -3.03
C THR A 301 5.82 -12.68 -3.86
N PRO A 302 5.22 -12.44 -5.04
CA PRO A 302 5.60 -11.32 -5.91
C PRO A 302 5.42 -9.95 -5.26
N ASN A 303 4.28 -9.68 -4.62
CA ASN A 303 4.04 -8.44 -3.88
C ASN A 303 5.02 -8.25 -2.72
N ARG A 304 5.34 -9.34 -2.01
CA ARG A 304 6.25 -9.32 -0.86
C ARG A 304 7.69 -9.08 -1.28
N ASP A 305 8.13 -9.76 -2.33
CA ASP A 305 9.47 -9.64 -2.90
C ASP A 305 9.68 -8.23 -3.46
N LEU A 306 8.66 -7.64 -4.09
CA LEU A 306 8.72 -6.25 -4.52
C LEU A 306 8.90 -5.27 -3.35
N ARG A 307 8.14 -5.44 -2.25
CA ARG A 307 8.29 -4.60 -1.05
C ARG A 307 9.68 -4.75 -0.41
N LEU A 308 10.23 -5.97 -0.41
CA LEU A 308 11.60 -6.20 0.04
C LEU A 308 12.61 -5.47 -0.84
N LEU A 309 12.48 -5.56 -2.16
CA LEU A 309 13.35 -4.83 -3.10
C LEU A 309 13.32 -3.31 -2.86
N ILE A 310 12.13 -2.74 -2.57
CA ILE A 310 11.98 -1.33 -2.20
C ILE A 310 12.67 -1.01 -0.87
N ALA A 311 12.53 -1.88 0.13
CA ALA A 311 13.17 -1.71 1.44
C ALA A 311 14.70 -1.79 1.32
N MET A 312 15.21 -2.70 0.46
CA MET A 312 16.64 -2.81 0.15
C MET A 312 17.15 -1.53 -0.54
N ASP A 313 16.45 -1.01 -1.56
CA ASP A 313 16.81 0.29 -2.19
C ASP A 313 16.81 1.42 -1.15
N ALA A 314 15.79 1.50 -0.29
CA ALA A 314 15.70 2.54 0.72
C ALA A 314 16.87 2.50 1.71
N LEU A 315 17.35 1.30 2.05
CA LEU A 315 18.52 1.08 2.89
C LEU A 315 19.85 1.40 2.16
N ASP A 316 19.94 1.05 0.89
CA ASP A 316 21.10 1.32 0.03
C ASP A 316 21.32 2.84 -0.14
N ASP A 317 20.22 3.55 -0.42
CA ASP A 317 20.22 4.99 -0.73
C ASP A 317 20.29 5.88 0.52
N PHE A 318 20.00 5.34 1.72
CA PHE A 318 19.82 6.13 2.93
C PHE A 318 21.00 7.06 3.27
N PRO A 319 22.28 6.61 3.26
CA PRO A 319 23.40 7.49 3.54
C PRO A 319 23.53 8.66 2.55
N ALA A 320 23.30 8.39 1.26
CA ALA A 320 23.33 9.42 0.22
C ALA A 320 22.16 10.41 0.38
N ARG A 321 20.98 9.92 0.79
CA ARG A 321 19.81 10.76 1.09
C ARG A 321 20.07 11.71 2.25
N VAL A 322 20.70 11.22 3.33
CA VAL A 322 21.10 12.06 4.47
C VAL A 322 22.05 13.18 4.00
N ALA A 323 22.96 12.85 3.09
CA ALA A 323 23.90 13.82 2.54
C ALA A 323 23.23 14.86 1.61
N ALA A 324 22.25 14.44 0.82
CA ALA A 324 21.53 15.31 -0.11
C ALA A 324 20.55 16.27 0.59
N ALA A 325 20.04 15.90 1.75
CA ALA A 325 19.05 16.69 2.49
C ALA A 325 19.35 16.73 4.01
N PRO A 326 20.49 17.32 4.43
CA PRO A 326 20.95 17.30 5.81
C PRO A 326 19.98 18.01 6.77
N ASP A 327 19.19 18.97 6.29
CA ASP A 327 18.22 19.73 7.08
C ASP A 327 17.06 18.86 7.64
N TYR A 328 16.84 17.66 7.08
CA TYR A 328 15.88 16.69 7.62
C TYR A 328 16.44 15.86 8.78
N TYR A 329 17.71 16.07 9.10
CA TYR A 329 18.42 15.28 10.08
C TYR A 329 19.08 16.15 11.15
N LYS A 330 19.24 15.56 12.32
CA LYS A 330 19.95 16.17 13.44
C LYS A 330 21.43 15.85 13.33
N ILE A 331 22.12 16.65 12.52
CA ILE A 331 23.57 16.58 12.33
C ILE A 331 24.24 17.65 13.20
N SER A 332 25.26 17.25 13.96
CA SER A 332 26.06 18.19 14.76
C SER A 332 26.75 19.21 13.86
N ARG A 333 26.70 20.49 14.24
CA ARG A 333 27.41 21.59 13.53
C ARG A 333 28.91 21.36 13.36
N TRP A 334 29.50 20.47 14.18
CA TRP A 334 30.92 20.14 14.19
C TRP A 334 31.27 18.91 13.33
N LYS A 335 30.28 18.24 12.74
CA LYS A 335 30.48 17.11 11.83
C LYS A 335 30.21 17.55 10.39
N SER A 336 31.10 17.21 9.47
CA SER A 336 30.80 17.35 8.03
C SER A 336 29.78 16.31 7.59
N VAL A 337 28.98 16.67 6.60
CA VAL A 337 27.95 15.78 6.02
C VAL A 337 28.58 14.52 5.42
N ASP A 338 29.72 14.65 4.73
CA ASP A 338 30.44 13.50 4.16
C ASP A 338 30.92 12.53 5.25
N LYS A 339 31.35 13.06 6.41
CA LYS A 339 31.73 12.21 7.54
C LYS A 339 30.54 11.43 8.08
N VAL A 340 29.37 12.08 8.22
CA VAL A 340 28.13 11.40 8.64
C VAL A 340 27.74 10.32 7.64
N LYS A 341 27.80 10.61 6.34
CA LYS A 341 27.52 9.62 5.29
C LYS A 341 28.42 8.38 5.43
N ASN A 342 29.73 8.58 5.55
CA ASN A 342 30.69 7.48 5.70
C ASN A 342 30.46 6.68 7.01
N GLU A 343 30.14 7.36 8.12
CA GLU A 343 29.80 6.71 9.40
C GLU A 343 28.55 5.83 9.24
N LEU A 344 27.53 6.30 8.51
CA LEU A 344 26.31 5.52 8.23
C LEU A 344 26.57 4.32 7.33
N GLU A 345 27.40 4.45 6.29
CA GLU A 345 27.79 3.34 5.42
C GLU A 345 28.54 2.25 6.19
N GLN A 346 29.47 2.64 7.07
CA GLN A 346 30.19 1.71 7.95
C GLN A 346 29.24 1.03 8.95
N LEU A 347 28.34 1.78 9.59
CA LEU A 347 27.36 1.24 10.52
C LEU A 347 26.42 0.23 9.83
N ARG A 348 25.93 0.56 8.63
CA ARG A 348 25.12 -0.34 7.80
C ARG A 348 25.86 -1.63 7.51
N GLY A 349 27.10 -1.54 7.03
CA GLY A 349 27.92 -2.71 6.70
C GLY A 349 28.14 -3.63 7.90
N LYS A 350 28.43 -3.04 9.07
CA LYS A 350 28.59 -3.79 10.32
C LYS A 350 27.32 -4.55 10.69
N ILE A 351 26.19 -3.86 10.77
CA ILE A 351 24.91 -4.49 11.18
C ILE A 351 24.49 -5.54 10.15
N ALA A 352 24.66 -5.28 8.86
CA ALA A 352 24.26 -6.20 7.80
C ALA A 352 25.06 -7.51 7.81
N ALA A 353 26.32 -7.47 8.25
CA ALA A 353 27.16 -8.65 8.41
C ALA A 353 26.81 -9.48 9.68
N GLU A 354 26.25 -8.84 10.71
CA GLU A 354 25.89 -9.49 11.97
C GLU A 354 24.48 -10.09 11.95
N TRP A 355 23.52 -9.40 11.33
CA TRP A 355 22.11 -9.81 11.38
C TRP A 355 21.81 -10.87 10.33
N THR A 356 21.18 -11.95 10.77
CA THR A 356 20.93 -13.13 9.94
C THR A 356 19.46 -13.50 9.89
N ILE A 357 19.10 -14.20 8.83
CA ILE A 357 17.87 -15.00 8.73
C ILE A 357 18.27 -16.45 8.48
N VAL A 358 17.42 -17.38 8.90
CA VAL A 358 17.65 -18.82 8.70
C VAL A 358 16.44 -19.42 8.01
N TYR A 359 16.66 -20.15 6.91
CA TYR A 359 15.63 -20.93 6.25
C TYR A 359 16.06 -22.39 6.11
N LYS A 360 15.10 -23.28 5.86
CA LYS A 360 15.34 -24.72 5.71
C LYS A 360 15.54 -25.07 4.23
N ARG A 361 16.69 -25.61 3.85
CA ARG A 361 16.95 -26.05 2.47
C ARG A 361 16.05 -27.21 2.06
N SER A 362 15.98 -27.48 0.76
CA SER A 362 15.23 -28.60 0.17
C SER A 362 15.64 -29.97 0.72
N ASN A 363 16.87 -30.13 1.22
CA ASN A 363 17.34 -31.36 1.89
C ASN A 363 17.06 -31.39 3.40
N GLY A 364 16.37 -30.39 3.94
CA GLY A 364 15.98 -30.26 5.33
C GLY A 364 17.02 -29.63 6.26
N SER A 365 18.24 -29.37 5.79
CA SER A 365 19.28 -28.71 6.60
C SER A 365 19.08 -27.19 6.65
N PRO A 366 19.47 -26.51 7.75
CA PRO A 366 19.37 -25.06 7.85
C PRO A 366 20.40 -24.37 6.93
N GLN A 367 20.00 -23.23 6.37
CA GLN A 367 20.87 -22.27 5.70
C GLN A 367 20.73 -20.92 6.41
N SER A 368 21.84 -20.39 6.91
CA SER A 368 21.92 -19.03 7.45
C SER A 368 22.36 -18.08 6.35
N LEU A 369 21.69 -16.92 6.25
CA LEU A 369 22.09 -15.82 5.39
C LEU A 369 22.20 -14.55 6.23
N THR A 370 23.33 -13.87 6.13
CA THR A 370 23.47 -12.50 6.62
C THR A 370 22.63 -11.55 5.78
N MET A 371 22.22 -10.43 6.36
CA MET A 371 21.53 -9.39 5.61
C MET A 371 22.41 -8.84 4.48
N ALA A 372 23.73 -8.80 4.66
CA ALA A 372 24.68 -8.45 3.61
C ALA A 372 24.57 -9.39 2.39
N GLU A 373 24.59 -10.70 2.60
CA GLU A 373 24.40 -11.69 1.51
C GLU A 373 23.03 -11.54 0.85
N VAL A 374 21.98 -11.24 1.62
CA VAL A 374 20.64 -10.99 1.06
C VAL A 374 20.63 -9.75 0.17
N LEU A 375 21.29 -8.67 0.59
CA LEU A 375 21.43 -7.44 -0.21
C LEU A 375 22.21 -7.69 -1.51
N GLU A 376 23.26 -8.50 -1.47
CA GLU A 376 24.01 -8.91 -2.68
C GLU A 376 23.13 -9.71 -3.66
N ARG A 377 22.17 -10.48 -3.14
CA ARG A 377 21.23 -11.31 -3.91
C ARG A 377 20.00 -10.56 -4.41
N LYS A 378 19.91 -9.25 -4.20
CA LYS A 378 18.77 -8.40 -4.56
C LYS A 378 18.22 -8.66 -5.98
N ALA A 379 19.09 -8.77 -6.99
CA ALA A 379 18.65 -9.04 -8.37
C ALA A 379 17.94 -10.40 -8.54
N ALA A 380 18.20 -11.39 -7.69
CA ALA A 380 17.55 -12.69 -7.74
C ALA A 380 16.11 -12.64 -7.19
N PHE A 381 15.81 -11.73 -6.26
CA PHE A 381 14.45 -11.54 -5.71
C PHE A 381 13.46 -11.04 -6.77
N GLU A 382 13.96 -10.40 -7.84
CA GLU A 382 13.16 -10.03 -9.01
C GLU A 382 12.56 -11.23 -9.75
N MET A 383 13.04 -12.45 -9.48
CA MET A 383 12.62 -13.71 -10.08
C MET A 383 12.45 -14.83 -9.02
N GLY A 384 12.52 -14.50 -7.73
CA GLY A 384 12.57 -15.48 -6.63
C GLY A 384 11.20 -15.87 -6.05
N TYR A 385 10.12 -15.36 -6.63
CA TYR A 385 8.78 -15.43 -6.03
C TYR A 385 7.94 -16.64 -6.45
N ASN A 386 8.42 -17.49 -7.37
CA ASN A 386 7.65 -18.62 -7.86
C ASN A 386 7.67 -19.80 -6.87
N PRO A 387 6.52 -20.32 -6.42
CA PRO A 387 6.49 -21.41 -5.45
C PRO A 387 6.94 -22.76 -6.02
N ASN A 388 6.96 -22.92 -7.35
CA ASN A 388 7.40 -24.15 -8.01
C ASN A 388 8.92 -24.28 -8.07
N ASP A 389 9.67 -23.18 -7.91
CA ASP A 389 11.11 -23.24 -7.72
C ASP A 389 11.45 -23.76 -6.32
N GLY A 390 12.55 -24.51 -6.22
CA GLY A 390 13.03 -24.92 -4.91
C GLY A 390 13.47 -23.70 -4.08
N ILE A 391 13.34 -23.82 -2.76
CA ILE A 391 13.56 -22.74 -1.80
C ILE A 391 14.90 -22.00 -1.98
N GLU A 392 15.96 -22.69 -2.42
CA GLU A 392 17.27 -22.08 -2.67
C GLU A 392 17.24 -21.06 -3.81
N ILE A 393 16.52 -21.33 -4.91
CA ILE A 393 16.31 -20.32 -5.96
C ILE A 393 15.50 -19.16 -5.40
N ARG A 394 14.46 -19.46 -4.61
CA ARG A 394 13.61 -18.44 -4.02
C ARG A 394 14.38 -17.52 -3.06
N TRP A 395 15.52 -17.96 -2.53
CA TRP A 395 16.44 -17.14 -1.73
C TRP A 395 17.69 -16.68 -2.49
N GLY A 396 17.70 -16.83 -3.82
CA GLY A 396 18.76 -16.32 -4.68
C GLY A 396 20.11 -17.01 -4.48
N ALA A 397 20.12 -18.30 -4.13
CA ALA A 397 21.34 -19.07 -3.99
C ALA A 397 22.19 -18.97 -5.27
N PRO A 398 23.47 -18.56 -5.20
CA PRO A 398 24.30 -18.38 -6.38
C PRO A 398 24.46 -19.68 -7.17
N GLU A 399 24.56 -19.58 -8.50
CA GLU A 399 24.87 -20.72 -9.36
C GLU A 399 26.21 -21.37 -8.95
N GLY A 400 26.26 -22.70 -8.96
CA GLY A 400 27.45 -23.47 -8.56
C GLY A 400 27.73 -23.53 -7.04
N SER A 401 27.02 -22.76 -6.22
CA SER A 401 27.20 -22.77 -4.76
C SER A 401 26.86 -24.11 -4.11
N ALA A 402 27.36 -24.37 -2.90
CA ALA A 402 26.95 -25.53 -2.11
C ALA A 402 25.46 -25.46 -1.70
N GLU A 403 24.91 -24.26 -1.60
CA GLU A 403 23.51 -23.98 -1.28
C GLU A 403 22.59 -24.48 -2.38
N ILE A 404 22.80 -24.09 -3.64
CA ILE A 404 21.90 -24.46 -4.76
C ILE A 404 21.89 -25.96 -5.04
N LYS A 405 22.92 -26.72 -4.63
CA LYS A 405 23.02 -28.17 -4.87
C LYS A 405 21.91 -28.99 -4.19
N SER A 406 21.30 -28.49 -3.11
CA SER A 406 20.16 -29.19 -2.50
C SER A 406 18.85 -28.97 -3.23
N CYS A 407 18.79 -27.99 -4.14
CA CYS A 407 17.57 -27.60 -4.82
C CYS A 407 17.07 -28.69 -5.78
N ARG A 408 15.85 -29.19 -5.56
CA ARG A 408 15.28 -30.32 -6.34
C ARG A 408 14.18 -29.93 -7.31
N ARG A 409 13.69 -28.69 -7.23
CA ARG A 409 12.51 -28.22 -7.96
C ARG A 409 12.85 -26.99 -8.81
N ARG A 410 12.18 -26.88 -9.94
CA ARG A 410 12.29 -25.79 -10.91
C ARG A 410 10.89 -25.42 -11.37
N ALA A 411 10.63 -24.13 -11.45
CA ALA A 411 9.41 -23.64 -12.07
C ALA A 411 9.35 -24.09 -13.54
N PRO A 412 8.14 -24.38 -14.06
CA PRO A 412 7.96 -24.66 -15.49
C PRO A 412 8.53 -23.55 -16.36
N ALA A 413 9.15 -23.91 -17.48
CA ALA A 413 9.81 -22.95 -18.38
C ALA A 413 8.86 -21.83 -18.88
N SER A 414 7.58 -22.15 -19.08
CA SER A 414 6.55 -21.17 -19.43
C SER A 414 6.31 -20.13 -18.34
N GLN A 415 6.35 -20.52 -17.06
CA GLN A 415 6.22 -19.58 -15.93
C GLN A 415 7.46 -18.70 -15.81
N VAL A 416 8.66 -19.27 -15.98
CA VAL A 416 9.92 -18.52 -15.97
C VAL A 416 9.93 -17.47 -17.09
N GLU A 417 9.44 -17.80 -18.28
CA GLU A 417 9.31 -16.84 -19.39
C GLU A 417 8.34 -15.70 -19.06
N THR A 418 7.19 -16.00 -18.43
CA THR A 418 6.26 -14.97 -17.95
C THR A 418 6.93 -14.06 -16.92
N MET A 419 7.65 -14.63 -15.94
CA MET A 419 8.37 -13.86 -14.94
C MET A 419 9.46 -12.98 -15.57
N ARG A 420 10.16 -13.47 -16.61
CA ARG A 420 11.17 -12.68 -17.34
C ARG A 420 10.57 -11.44 -17.99
N LYS A 421 9.35 -11.55 -18.53
CA LYS A 421 8.60 -10.39 -19.06
C LYS A 421 8.17 -9.41 -17.98
N LEU A 422 8.00 -9.87 -16.74
CA LEU A 422 7.62 -9.05 -15.59
C LEU A 422 8.80 -8.44 -14.84
N ARG A 423 10.00 -9.01 -14.97
CA ARG A 423 11.22 -8.54 -14.31
C ARG A 423 11.47 -7.02 -14.45
N PRO A 424 11.21 -6.35 -15.58
CA PRO A 424 11.35 -4.90 -15.68
C PRO A 424 10.49 -4.11 -14.69
N TRP A 425 9.34 -4.64 -14.27
CA TRP A 425 8.49 -4.02 -13.24
C TRP A 425 9.13 -4.13 -11.86
N PHE A 426 9.69 -5.30 -11.53
CA PHE A 426 10.48 -5.48 -10.32
C PHE A 426 11.70 -4.55 -10.30
N GLN A 427 12.42 -4.41 -11.41
CA GLN A 427 13.56 -3.49 -11.52
C GLN A 427 13.16 -2.03 -11.27
N LYS A 428 11.99 -1.61 -11.76
CA LYS A 428 11.43 -0.28 -11.54
C LYS A 428 10.82 -0.10 -10.15
N ARG A 429 10.67 -1.18 -9.37
CA ARG A 429 9.94 -1.20 -8.08
C ARG A 429 8.46 -0.85 -8.21
N LEU A 430 7.86 -1.31 -9.29
CA LEU A 430 6.53 -0.95 -9.76
C LEU A 430 5.73 -2.22 -10.07
N HIS A 431 4.40 -2.12 -10.08
CA HIS A 431 3.55 -3.17 -10.65
C HIS A 431 3.39 -2.94 -12.16
N PRO A 432 3.14 -4.01 -12.93
CA PRO A 432 2.58 -3.86 -14.26
C PRO A 432 1.26 -3.04 -14.18
N PRO A 433 1.00 -2.12 -15.12
CA PRO A 433 -0.22 -1.35 -15.15
C PRO A 433 -1.45 -2.28 -15.20
N THR A 434 -2.43 -2.01 -14.33
CA THR A 434 -3.67 -2.77 -14.16
C THR A 434 -4.92 -1.91 -14.31
#